data_AF-A0A957BHX3-F1
#
_entry.id   AF-A0A957BHX3-F1
#
_cell.length_a   1.000
_cell.length_b   1.000
_cell.length_c   1.000
_cell.angle_alpha   90.00
_cell.angle_beta   90.00
_cell.angle_gamma   90.00
#
_symmetry.space_group_name_H-M   'P 1'
#
loop_
_entity.id
_entity.type
_entity.pdbx_description
1 polymer ?
#
loop_
_entity_poly.entity_id
_entity_poly.type
_entity_poly.pdbx_seq_one_letter_code
_entity_poly.pdbx_strand_id
1 'polypeptide(L)'
;MVVEKNSASWQTAVSNISRWLHDQFLENVPLEDRIGRFLASFTQNLDQFIAQYPEKTDLTRPELALLMAVVFLYPAEETADWQQLVKQLLAHAANGKAPSNEALLDLAIAYGCGWQRALAMRDHETEERWHRAILALRIMVEGSLHQTFKLIIPLLPYQISLFSGSIKEWGRFYSNVITLELLNNRCRCGKHKQDCKKKGDSYVCGRACCRDEHQLAAWEPKVCSLQAFVAHSIRGNASSQLKTGALATSMLYPLLNEDSGITVDSVEFKVCGRCSDTAVLQSIAQHQEPKSQGSVMYEGNSCPECDAPANRQTTYHKARKNWILIPYELGGAYEMLDRWRCPRCRNLFPITWTACPICASSTPQRKTNIWVYSPWLQYSDEEEDSR
;
A
#
# COMPACT_ATOMS: atom_id res chain seq x y z
N MET A 1 30.42 -32.27 -13.13
CA MET A 1 30.40 -33.74 -12.95
C MET A 1 29.76 -34.24 -11.66
N VAL A 2 29.46 -33.41 -10.64
CA VAL A 2 28.72 -33.86 -9.42
C VAL A 2 27.18 -33.87 -9.60
N VAL A 3 26.67 -33.24 -10.66
CA VAL A 3 25.22 -33.11 -10.91
C VAL A 3 24.59 -34.38 -11.50
N GLU A 4 25.32 -35.17 -12.30
CA GLU A 4 24.74 -36.32 -13.02
C GLU A 4 24.47 -37.55 -12.14
N LYS A 5 25.27 -37.78 -11.08
CA LYS A 5 25.01 -38.89 -10.14
C LYS A 5 23.81 -38.67 -9.21
N ASN A 6 23.21 -37.48 -9.22
CA ASN A 6 22.06 -37.11 -8.38
C ASN A 6 20.74 -36.96 -9.16
N SER A 7 20.70 -37.28 -10.47
CA SER A 7 19.46 -37.12 -11.26
C SER A 7 18.33 -38.05 -10.79
N ALA A 8 18.67 -39.31 -10.44
CA ALA A 8 17.70 -40.29 -9.95
C ALA A 8 17.16 -39.96 -8.55
N SER A 9 18.00 -39.42 -7.65
CA SER A 9 17.54 -38.96 -6.34
C SER A 9 16.67 -37.71 -6.45
N TRP A 10 17.00 -36.81 -7.38
CA TRP A 10 16.19 -35.63 -7.67
C TRP A 10 14.82 -35.95 -8.27
N GLN A 11 14.75 -36.81 -9.28
CA GLN A 11 13.47 -37.22 -9.86
C GLN A 11 12.58 -37.91 -8.82
N THR A 12 13.18 -38.71 -7.93
CA THR A 12 12.47 -39.32 -6.81
C THR A 12 11.97 -38.27 -5.82
N ALA A 13 12.78 -37.27 -5.47
CA ALA A 13 12.37 -36.18 -4.59
C ALA A 13 11.23 -35.35 -5.19
N VAL A 14 11.31 -34.98 -6.47
CA VAL A 14 10.24 -34.28 -7.21
C VAL A 14 8.95 -35.09 -7.19
N SER A 15 9.03 -36.39 -7.48
CA SER A 15 7.85 -37.28 -7.48
C SER A 15 7.23 -37.39 -6.08
N ASN A 16 8.04 -37.49 -5.03
CA ASN A 16 7.56 -37.55 -3.65
C ASN A 16 6.96 -36.22 -3.19
N ILE A 17 7.56 -35.08 -3.55
CA ILE A 17 7.01 -33.74 -3.29
C ILE A 17 5.67 -33.58 -4.00
N SER A 18 5.61 -33.91 -5.29
CA SER A 18 4.39 -33.78 -6.08
C SER A 18 3.28 -34.66 -5.51
N ARG A 19 3.58 -35.89 -5.09
CA ARG A 19 2.61 -36.79 -4.45
C ARG A 19 2.15 -36.25 -3.10
N TRP A 20 3.09 -35.83 -2.24
CA TRP A 20 2.77 -35.25 -0.93
C TRP A 20 1.89 -34.01 -1.05
N LEU A 21 2.21 -33.09 -1.99
CA LEU A 21 1.38 -31.93 -2.29
C LEU A 21 0.01 -32.34 -2.84
N HIS A 22 -0.06 -33.38 -3.69
CA HIS A 22 -1.34 -33.89 -4.18
C HIS A 22 -2.21 -34.38 -3.03
N ASP A 23 -1.66 -35.22 -2.15
CA ASP A 23 -2.38 -35.82 -1.02
C ASP A 23 -2.84 -34.77 0.01
N GLN A 24 -2.00 -33.77 0.31
CA GLN A 24 -2.34 -32.70 1.27
C GLN A 24 -3.36 -31.69 0.72
N PHE A 25 -3.44 -31.52 -0.59
CA PHE A 25 -4.22 -30.44 -1.19
C PHE A 25 -5.42 -30.92 -2.01
N LEU A 26 -5.70 -32.22 -2.14
CA LEU A 26 -6.87 -32.71 -2.90
C LEU A 26 -8.21 -32.71 -2.15
N GLU A 27 -8.24 -32.36 -0.86
CA GLU A 27 -9.51 -32.30 -0.11
C GLU A 27 -10.40 -31.12 -0.58
N ASN A 28 -11.72 -31.19 -0.30
CA ASN A 28 -12.85 -30.34 -0.74
C ASN A 28 -12.75 -28.82 -0.41
N VAL A 29 -11.55 -28.27 -0.32
CA VAL A 29 -11.24 -26.89 0.02
C VAL A 29 -11.05 -26.06 -1.27
N PRO A 30 -11.64 -24.85 -1.37
CA PRO A 30 -11.38 -23.93 -2.46
C PRO A 30 -9.88 -23.72 -2.71
N LEU A 31 -9.46 -23.62 -3.98
CA LEU A 31 -8.05 -23.49 -4.35
C LEU A 31 -7.38 -22.28 -3.68
N GLU A 32 -8.10 -21.18 -3.52
CA GLU A 32 -7.62 -19.95 -2.86
C GLU A 32 -7.23 -20.20 -1.41
N ASP A 33 -8.10 -20.90 -0.66
CA ASP A 33 -7.86 -21.22 0.75
C ASP A 33 -6.67 -22.18 0.91
N ARG A 34 -6.48 -23.09 -0.05
CA ARG A 34 -5.33 -24.01 -0.09
C ARG A 34 -4.02 -23.25 -0.30
N ILE A 35 -3.96 -22.37 -1.30
CA ILE A 35 -2.79 -21.53 -1.55
C ILE A 35 -2.54 -20.62 -0.35
N GLY A 36 -3.57 -20.01 0.21
CA GLY A 36 -3.43 -19.16 1.40
C GLY A 36 -2.81 -19.88 2.59
N ARG A 37 -3.27 -21.10 2.89
CA ARG A 37 -2.68 -21.96 3.93
C ARG A 37 -1.24 -22.32 3.62
N PHE A 38 -0.93 -22.68 2.37
CA PHE A 38 0.43 -22.99 1.97
C PHE A 38 1.36 -21.79 2.14
N LEU A 39 0.94 -20.59 1.73
CA LEU A 39 1.72 -19.37 1.89
C LEU A 39 1.95 -19.03 3.36
N ALA A 40 0.94 -19.20 4.22
CA ALA A 40 1.04 -18.92 5.66
C ALA A 40 1.93 -19.92 6.41
N SER A 41 2.01 -21.17 5.94
CA SER A 41 2.69 -22.27 6.62
C SER A 41 3.81 -22.90 5.78
N PHE A 42 4.37 -22.19 4.79
CA PHE A 42 5.34 -22.77 3.84
C PHE A 42 6.54 -23.40 4.56
N THR A 43 7.10 -22.71 5.55
CA THR A 43 8.22 -23.21 6.36
C THR A 43 7.83 -24.45 7.17
N GLN A 44 6.65 -24.46 7.79
CA GLN A 44 6.14 -25.61 8.53
C GLN A 44 5.90 -26.82 7.61
N ASN A 45 5.37 -26.59 6.40
CA ASN A 45 5.16 -27.61 5.38
C ASN A 45 6.49 -28.20 4.89
N LEU A 46 7.50 -27.35 4.71
CA LEU A 46 8.86 -27.76 4.40
C LEU A 46 9.45 -28.61 5.53
N ASP A 47 9.34 -28.16 6.78
CA ASP A 47 9.84 -28.90 7.95
C ASP A 47 9.15 -30.27 8.11
N GLN A 48 7.84 -30.36 7.88
CA GLN A 48 7.09 -31.62 7.89
C GLN A 48 7.55 -32.57 6.79
N PHE A 49 7.72 -32.06 5.57
CA PHE A 49 8.29 -32.85 4.47
C PHE A 49 9.70 -33.35 4.82
N ILE A 50 10.53 -32.49 5.41
CA ILE A 50 11.88 -32.84 5.86
C ILE A 50 11.85 -33.97 6.89
N ALA A 51 10.97 -33.87 7.89
CA ALA A 51 10.81 -34.87 8.92
C ALA A 51 10.32 -36.22 8.37
N GLN A 52 9.53 -36.22 7.29
CA GLN A 52 9.03 -37.43 6.65
C GLN A 52 10.07 -38.15 5.77
N TYR A 53 11.11 -37.45 5.30
CA TYR A 53 12.15 -38.01 4.42
C TYR A 53 13.59 -37.71 4.88
N PRO A 54 13.98 -38.11 6.11
CA PRO A 54 15.24 -37.67 6.74
C PRO A 54 16.51 -38.26 6.12
N GLU A 55 16.44 -39.40 5.42
CA GLU A 55 17.63 -40.21 5.13
C GLU A 55 18.36 -39.91 3.81
N LYS A 56 17.88 -39.00 2.93
CA LYS A 56 18.40 -38.95 1.55
C LYS A 56 18.73 -37.59 0.95
N THR A 57 18.59 -36.50 1.68
CA THR A 57 18.94 -35.19 1.13
C THR A 57 19.33 -34.24 2.25
N ASP A 58 20.38 -33.46 2.03
CA ASP A 58 20.64 -32.27 2.82
C ASP A 58 19.56 -31.23 2.45
N LEU A 59 18.44 -31.27 3.16
CA LEU A 59 17.21 -30.56 2.83
C LEU A 59 17.22 -29.11 3.36
N THR A 60 18.31 -28.68 4.01
CA THR A 60 18.57 -27.25 4.31
C THR A 60 18.96 -26.46 3.07
N ARG A 61 19.10 -27.14 1.94
CA ARG A 61 19.49 -26.59 0.65
C ARG A 61 18.38 -25.72 0.04
N PRO A 62 18.68 -24.45 -0.29
CA PRO A 62 17.78 -23.55 -1.03
C PRO A 62 17.17 -24.18 -2.28
N GLU A 63 17.91 -25.06 -2.95
CA GLU A 63 17.50 -25.82 -4.13
C GLU A 63 16.17 -26.56 -3.92
N LEU A 64 16.00 -27.21 -2.76
CA LEU A 64 14.83 -28.03 -2.49
C LEU A 64 13.61 -27.18 -2.12
N ALA A 65 13.79 -26.19 -1.25
CA ALA A 65 12.72 -25.26 -0.89
C ALA A 65 12.18 -24.56 -2.15
N LEU A 66 13.07 -24.15 -3.05
CA LEU A 66 12.70 -23.56 -4.32
C LEU A 66 12.01 -24.55 -5.26
N LEU A 67 12.49 -25.79 -5.34
CA LEU A 67 11.80 -26.84 -6.09
C LEU A 67 10.37 -27.04 -5.58
N MET A 68 10.18 -27.14 -4.26
CA MET A 68 8.85 -27.30 -3.67
C MET A 68 7.93 -26.13 -4.04
N ALA A 69 8.43 -24.89 -3.98
CA ALA A 69 7.68 -23.72 -4.41
C ALA A 69 7.32 -23.78 -5.90
N VAL A 70 8.27 -24.13 -6.76
CA VAL A 70 8.04 -24.26 -8.21
C VAL A 70 7.02 -25.36 -8.52
N VAL A 71 7.19 -26.56 -7.97
CA VAL A 71 6.26 -27.69 -8.18
C VAL A 71 4.85 -27.35 -7.68
N PHE A 72 4.74 -26.62 -6.56
CA PHE A 72 3.44 -26.19 -6.06
C PHE A 72 2.78 -25.16 -6.99
N LEU A 73 3.54 -24.20 -7.50
CA LEU A 73 3.00 -23.05 -8.23
C LEU A 73 2.84 -23.28 -9.74
N TYR A 74 3.61 -24.18 -10.33
CA TYR A 74 3.61 -24.41 -11.78
C TYR A 74 2.49 -25.38 -12.21
N PRO A 75 1.91 -25.20 -13.41
CA PRO A 75 0.89 -26.11 -13.95
C PRO A 75 1.39 -27.55 -14.16
N ALA A 76 0.71 -28.54 -13.58
CA ALA A 76 1.12 -29.96 -13.62
C ALA A 76 1.12 -30.60 -15.02
N GLU A 77 0.53 -29.94 -16.02
CA GLU A 77 0.29 -30.48 -17.37
C GLU A 77 1.43 -30.20 -18.36
N GLU A 78 2.44 -29.42 -17.96
CA GLU A 78 3.54 -29.01 -18.83
C GLU A 78 4.84 -29.78 -18.50
N THR A 79 5.45 -30.37 -19.53
CA THR A 79 6.69 -31.16 -19.46
C THR A 79 7.95 -30.27 -19.35
N ALA A 80 7.92 -29.26 -18.49
CA ALA A 80 9.01 -28.30 -18.39
C ALA A 80 10.29 -28.94 -17.83
N ASP A 81 11.45 -28.46 -18.29
CA ASP A 81 12.74 -28.76 -17.65
C ASP A 81 12.84 -27.99 -16.32
N TRP A 82 12.23 -28.56 -15.30
CA TRP A 82 12.23 -28.05 -13.93
C TRP A 82 13.63 -27.79 -13.38
N GLN A 83 14.62 -28.57 -13.83
CA GLN A 83 16.00 -28.43 -13.38
C GLN A 83 16.61 -27.14 -13.94
N GLN A 84 16.37 -26.84 -15.20
CA GLN A 84 16.79 -25.58 -15.81
C GLN A 84 16.12 -24.37 -15.14
N LEU A 85 14.82 -24.46 -14.85
CA LEU A 85 14.06 -23.41 -14.18
C LEU A 85 14.57 -23.15 -12.76
N VAL A 86 14.72 -24.20 -11.94
CA VAL A 86 15.26 -24.09 -10.57
C VAL A 86 16.67 -23.51 -10.61
N LYS A 87 17.51 -23.92 -11.57
CA LYS A 87 18.86 -23.36 -11.75
C LYS A 87 18.84 -21.87 -12.09
N GLN A 88 17.93 -21.41 -12.95
CA GLN A 88 17.77 -19.99 -13.27
C GLN A 88 17.36 -19.18 -12.04
N LEU A 89 16.37 -19.66 -11.28
CA LEU A 89 15.90 -19.00 -10.06
C LEU A 89 16.98 -18.96 -8.96
N LEU A 90 17.76 -20.04 -8.80
CA LEU A 90 18.91 -20.05 -7.90
C LEU A 90 19.98 -19.06 -8.34
N ALA A 91 20.22 -18.88 -9.64
CA ALA A 91 21.16 -17.87 -10.13
C ALA A 91 20.70 -16.43 -9.78
N HIS A 92 19.39 -16.17 -9.81
CA HIS A 92 18.84 -14.89 -9.33
C HIS A 92 19.03 -14.71 -7.82
N ALA A 93 18.88 -15.79 -7.05
CA ALA A 93 19.06 -15.78 -5.60
C ALA A 93 20.53 -15.69 -5.14
N ALA A 94 21.45 -16.32 -5.90
CA ALA A 94 22.87 -16.49 -5.55
C ALA A 94 23.71 -15.21 -5.69
N ASN A 95 23.18 -14.14 -6.29
CA ASN A 95 23.89 -12.86 -6.40
C ASN A 95 23.90 -12.05 -5.08
N GLY A 96 23.79 -12.70 -3.91
CA GLY A 96 23.71 -12.12 -2.56
C GLY A 96 23.95 -13.17 -1.45
N LYS A 97 23.75 -12.80 -0.17
CA LYS A 97 23.78 -13.75 0.97
C LYS A 97 22.78 -14.88 0.74
N ALA A 98 23.01 -16.05 1.37
CA ALA A 98 22.10 -17.20 1.26
C ALA A 98 20.64 -16.77 1.52
N PRO A 99 19.74 -16.95 0.54
CA PRO A 99 18.35 -16.51 0.64
C PRO A 99 17.62 -17.29 1.74
N SER A 100 16.75 -16.62 2.51
CA SER A 100 15.82 -17.32 3.39
C SER A 100 14.80 -18.13 2.58
N ASN A 101 14.14 -19.12 3.19
CA ASN A 101 13.10 -19.91 2.53
C ASN A 101 11.95 -19.05 1.99
N GLU A 102 11.58 -17.98 2.71
CA GLU A 102 10.57 -17.01 2.27
C GLU A 102 11.00 -16.31 0.98
N ALA A 103 12.27 -15.94 0.85
CA ALA A 103 12.79 -15.31 -0.37
C ALA A 103 12.72 -16.24 -1.59
N LEU A 104 12.82 -17.57 -1.40
CA LEU A 104 12.71 -18.55 -2.47
C LEU A 104 11.27 -18.73 -2.95
N LEU A 105 10.30 -18.72 -2.03
CA LEU A 105 8.88 -18.72 -2.37
C LEU A 105 8.50 -17.44 -3.12
N ASP A 106 8.94 -16.29 -2.63
CA ASP A 106 8.77 -14.98 -3.28
C ASP A 106 9.31 -14.98 -4.71
N LEU A 107 10.53 -15.52 -4.91
CA LEU A 107 11.14 -15.67 -6.23
C LEU A 107 10.30 -16.54 -7.17
N ALA A 108 9.82 -17.69 -6.69
CA ALA A 108 8.99 -18.59 -7.49
C ALA A 108 7.64 -17.93 -7.88
N ILE A 109 7.01 -17.21 -6.96
CA ILE A 109 5.76 -16.47 -7.21
C ILE A 109 6.01 -15.38 -8.26
N ALA A 110 7.01 -14.52 -8.06
CA ALA A 110 7.30 -13.42 -8.97
C ALA A 110 7.65 -13.94 -10.37
N TYR A 111 8.48 -14.97 -10.47
CA TYR A 111 8.87 -15.56 -11.76
C TYR A 111 7.67 -16.21 -12.47
N GLY A 112 6.84 -16.97 -11.73
CA GLY A 112 5.59 -17.52 -12.27
C GLY A 112 4.62 -16.44 -12.75
N CYS A 113 4.70 -15.26 -12.16
CA CYS A 113 3.96 -14.05 -12.55
C CYS A 113 4.59 -13.27 -13.73
N GLY A 114 5.77 -13.67 -14.21
CA GLY A 114 6.44 -13.05 -15.37
C GLY A 114 7.62 -12.16 -15.04
N TRP A 115 8.03 -12.03 -13.77
CA TRP A 115 9.25 -11.31 -13.40
C TRP A 115 10.49 -11.95 -14.05
N GLN A 116 11.37 -11.14 -14.64
CA GLN A 116 12.56 -11.56 -15.39
C GLN A 116 12.30 -12.51 -16.57
N ARG A 117 11.03 -12.70 -16.94
CA ARG A 117 10.64 -13.39 -18.16
C ARG A 117 10.38 -12.34 -19.23
N ALA A 118 10.98 -12.50 -20.39
CA ALA A 118 10.76 -11.63 -21.54
C ALA A 118 9.38 -11.90 -22.18
N LEU A 119 8.32 -11.90 -21.39
CA LEU A 119 6.95 -12.14 -21.85
C LEU A 119 6.53 -10.96 -22.74
N ALA A 120 6.29 -11.24 -24.01
CA ALA A 120 5.72 -10.26 -24.91
C ALA A 120 4.30 -9.94 -24.42
N MET A 121 4.02 -8.66 -24.09
CA MET A 121 2.65 -8.20 -23.84
C MET A 121 1.84 -8.13 -25.14
N ARG A 122 1.77 -9.22 -25.90
CA ARG A 122 0.78 -9.37 -26.97
C ARG A 122 -0.49 -9.92 -26.33
N ASP A 123 -1.64 -9.44 -26.81
CA ASP A 123 -2.94 -9.48 -26.13
C ASP A 123 -3.51 -10.89 -25.79
N HIS A 124 -2.76 -11.98 -26.03
CA HIS A 124 -3.24 -13.36 -25.89
C HIS A 124 -2.28 -14.34 -25.17
N GLU A 125 -1.08 -13.95 -24.73
CA GLU A 125 -0.11 -14.88 -24.10
C GLU A 125 -0.16 -14.86 -22.56
N THR A 126 -1.35 -14.87 -21.96
CA THR A 126 -1.49 -15.20 -20.53
C THR A 126 -1.15 -16.65 -20.23
N GLU A 127 -1.10 -17.51 -21.25
CA GLU A 127 -0.80 -18.95 -21.17
C GLU A 127 0.56 -19.23 -20.51
N GLU A 128 1.51 -18.30 -20.63
CA GLU A 128 2.85 -18.49 -20.07
C GLU A 128 2.93 -18.25 -18.55
N ARG A 129 1.95 -17.57 -17.93
CA ARG A 129 1.98 -17.30 -16.49
C ARG A 129 1.40 -18.46 -15.70
N TRP A 130 2.00 -18.75 -14.54
CA TRP A 130 1.50 -19.85 -13.72
C TRP A 130 0.26 -19.38 -12.95
N HIS A 131 -0.89 -19.96 -13.26
CA HIS A 131 -2.17 -19.62 -12.64
C HIS A 131 -2.09 -19.62 -11.10
N ARG A 132 -1.40 -20.59 -10.48
CA ARG A 132 -1.25 -20.64 -9.02
C ARG A 132 -0.30 -19.56 -8.49
N ALA A 133 0.71 -19.13 -9.25
CA ALA A 133 1.55 -17.99 -8.89
C ALA A 133 0.76 -16.68 -8.93
N ILE A 134 -0.10 -16.47 -9.93
CA ILE A 134 -0.99 -15.30 -9.98
C ILE A 134 -1.93 -15.29 -8.77
N LEU A 135 -2.54 -16.44 -8.43
CA LEU A 135 -3.38 -16.56 -7.25
C LEU A 135 -2.60 -16.30 -5.95
N ALA A 136 -1.37 -16.79 -5.85
CA ALA A 136 -0.49 -16.54 -4.71
C ALA A 136 -0.18 -15.04 -4.55
N LEU A 137 0.19 -14.36 -5.65
CA LEU A 137 0.40 -12.92 -5.66
C LEU A 137 -0.86 -12.16 -5.24
N ARG A 138 -2.03 -12.55 -5.76
CA ARG A 138 -3.32 -11.96 -5.38
C ARG A 138 -3.59 -12.10 -3.88
N ILE A 139 -3.32 -13.27 -3.28
CA ILE A 139 -3.50 -13.48 -1.85
C ILE A 139 -2.56 -12.57 -1.03
N MET A 140 -1.31 -12.37 -1.48
CA MET A 140 -0.39 -11.40 -0.86
C MET A 140 -0.91 -9.95 -0.95
N VAL A 141 -1.47 -9.58 -2.11
CA VAL A 141 -2.11 -8.28 -2.32
C VAL A 141 -3.31 -8.12 -1.38
N GLU A 142 -4.19 -9.11 -1.29
CA GLU A 142 -5.36 -9.09 -0.41
C GLU A 142 -4.97 -8.98 1.07
N GLY A 143 -3.97 -9.73 1.52
CA GLY A 143 -3.45 -9.62 2.88
C GLY A 143 -2.88 -8.23 3.19
N SER A 144 -2.17 -7.63 2.23
CA SER A 144 -1.63 -6.27 2.35
C SER A 144 -2.71 -5.19 2.33
N LEU A 145 -3.78 -5.38 1.54
CA LEU A 145 -4.97 -4.54 1.54
C LEU A 145 -5.68 -4.60 2.90
N HIS A 146 -5.93 -5.80 3.42
CA HIS A 146 -6.56 -5.99 4.73
C HIS A 146 -5.80 -5.27 5.85
N GLN A 147 -4.48 -5.39 5.88
CA GLN A 147 -3.66 -4.67 6.84
C GLN A 147 -3.73 -3.15 6.64
N THR A 148 -3.78 -2.69 5.40
CA THR A 148 -3.87 -1.26 5.09
C THR A 148 -5.23 -0.69 5.52
N PHE A 149 -6.33 -1.42 5.28
CA PHE A 149 -7.66 -1.03 5.74
C PHE A 149 -7.75 -0.96 7.26
N LYS A 150 -7.16 -1.92 7.99
CA LYS A 150 -7.07 -1.85 9.46
C LYS A 150 -6.41 -0.57 9.97
N LEU A 151 -5.47 0.00 9.21
CA LEU A 151 -4.80 1.25 9.56
C LEU A 151 -5.58 2.49 9.14
N ILE A 152 -6.33 2.44 8.04
CA ILE A 152 -7.11 3.57 7.51
C ILE A 152 -8.42 3.74 8.29
N ILE A 153 -9.14 2.66 8.57
CA ILE A 153 -10.50 2.71 9.15
C ILE A 153 -10.56 3.53 10.45
N PRO A 154 -9.64 3.37 11.43
CA PRO A 154 -9.67 4.18 12.65
C PRO A 154 -9.47 5.68 12.43
N LEU A 155 -8.97 6.08 11.25
CA LEU A 155 -8.73 7.48 10.88
C LEU A 155 -9.95 8.13 10.20
N LEU A 156 -10.97 7.35 9.84
CA LEU A 156 -12.15 7.88 9.19
C LEU A 156 -13.16 8.33 10.27
N PRO A 157 -13.59 9.60 10.26
CA PRO A 157 -14.35 10.22 11.37
C PRO A 157 -15.74 9.62 11.61
N TYR A 158 -16.18 8.68 10.76
CA TYR A 158 -17.39 7.89 10.97
C TYR A 158 -17.08 6.44 10.59
N GLN A 159 -17.64 5.48 11.33
CA GLN A 159 -17.69 4.08 10.90
C GLN A 159 -18.66 4.00 9.73
N ILE A 160 -18.15 4.41 8.58
CA ILE A 160 -18.87 4.75 7.37
C ILE A 160 -19.79 3.60 6.96
N SER A 161 -21.10 3.88 6.98
CA SER A 161 -22.12 3.09 6.30
C SER A 161 -21.99 3.15 4.77
N LEU A 162 -21.14 4.03 4.21
CA LEU A 162 -20.79 4.04 2.78
C LEU A 162 -20.00 2.78 2.37
N PHE A 163 -19.43 2.04 3.33
CA PHE A 163 -18.94 0.69 3.10
C PHE A 163 -20.11 -0.29 3.27
N SER A 164 -21.13 -0.18 2.43
CA SER A 164 -22.22 -1.16 2.39
C SER A 164 -21.71 -2.57 2.03
N GLY A 165 -20.50 -2.66 1.46
CA GLY A 165 -19.76 -3.90 1.30
C GLY A 165 -18.80 -4.14 2.47
N SER A 166 -18.62 -5.42 2.83
CA SER A 166 -17.64 -5.80 3.84
C SER A 166 -16.22 -5.44 3.37
N ILE A 167 -15.32 -5.11 4.31
CA ILE A 167 -13.88 -4.90 4.03
C ILE A 167 -13.29 -6.05 3.19
N LYS A 168 -13.84 -7.26 3.37
CA LYS A 168 -13.48 -8.46 2.62
C LYS A 168 -13.84 -8.36 1.13
N GLU A 169 -14.99 -7.80 0.78
CA GLU A 169 -15.42 -7.61 -0.61
C GLU A 169 -14.56 -6.56 -1.31
N TRP A 170 -14.27 -5.45 -0.64
CA TRP A 170 -13.36 -4.42 -1.15
C TRP A 170 -11.95 -4.98 -1.33
N GLY A 171 -11.45 -5.70 -0.32
CA GLY A 171 -10.16 -6.38 -0.38
C GLY A 171 -10.07 -7.34 -1.57
N ARG A 172 -11.12 -8.12 -1.84
CA ARG A 172 -11.20 -9.04 -2.98
C ARG A 172 -11.27 -8.30 -4.33
N PHE A 173 -12.07 -7.25 -4.43
CA PHE A 173 -12.21 -6.49 -5.67
C PHE A 173 -10.90 -5.76 -6.00
N TYR A 174 -10.32 -5.04 -5.05
CA TYR A 174 -9.06 -4.33 -5.22
C TYR A 174 -7.87 -5.26 -5.39
N SER A 175 -7.88 -6.45 -4.77
CA SER A 175 -6.79 -7.39 -4.97
C SER A 175 -6.70 -7.84 -6.42
N ASN A 176 -7.83 -8.07 -7.09
CA ASN A 176 -7.86 -8.38 -8.52
C ASN A 176 -7.27 -7.25 -9.36
N VAL A 177 -7.73 -6.01 -9.15
CA VAL A 177 -7.28 -4.84 -9.91
C VAL A 177 -5.78 -4.62 -9.73
N ILE A 178 -5.31 -4.54 -8.49
CA ILE A 178 -3.90 -4.28 -8.18
C ILE A 178 -2.99 -5.42 -8.65
N THR A 179 -3.44 -6.67 -8.55
CA THR A 179 -2.66 -7.82 -9.07
C THR A 179 -2.47 -7.69 -10.58
N LEU A 180 -3.53 -7.40 -11.34
CA LEU A 180 -3.44 -7.19 -12.78
C LEU A 180 -2.55 -6.00 -13.14
N GLU A 181 -2.61 -4.91 -12.36
CA GLU A 181 -1.75 -3.75 -12.53
C GLU A 181 -0.26 -4.08 -12.33
N LEU A 182 0.08 -4.80 -11.25
CA LEU A 182 1.43 -5.27 -10.96
C LEU A 182 1.96 -6.18 -12.08
N LEU A 183 1.14 -7.14 -12.52
CA LEU A 183 1.50 -8.10 -13.57
C LEU A 183 1.75 -7.41 -14.92
N ASN A 184 0.95 -6.40 -15.25
CA ASN A 184 1.04 -5.71 -16.54
C ASN A 184 2.03 -4.53 -16.51
N ASN A 185 2.67 -4.28 -15.36
CA ASN A 185 3.53 -3.11 -15.13
C ASN A 185 2.83 -1.80 -15.51
N ARG A 186 1.54 -1.69 -15.17
CA ARG A 186 0.67 -0.54 -15.47
C ARG A 186 -0.06 -0.16 -14.19
N CYS A 187 0.08 1.07 -13.73
CA CYS A 187 -0.61 1.54 -12.52
C CYS A 187 -1.42 2.81 -12.77
N ARG A 188 -2.47 3.03 -11.99
CA ARG A 188 -3.31 4.24 -12.06
C ARG A 188 -2.90 5.34 -11.07
N CYS A 189 -1.71 5.29 -10.49
CA CYS A 189 -1.28 6.20 -9.41
C CYS A 189 -1.14 7.69 -9.79
N GLY A 190 -1.55 8.10 -11.00
CA GLY A 190 -1.57 9.48 -11.44
C GLY A 190 -0.21 10.04 -11.89
N LYS A 191 0.92 9.40 -11.57
CA LYS A 191 2.26 9.82 -12.06
C LYS A 191 2.33 9.90 -13.59
N HIS A 192 1.59 9.01 -14.27
CA HIS A 192 1.39 9.01 -15.72
C HIS A 192 0.93 10.37 -16.26
N LYS A 193 0.05 11.10 -15.56
CA LYS A 193 -0.50 12.38 -16.03
C LYS A 193 0.51 13.53 -15.92
N GLN A 194 1.50 13.43 -15.03
CA GLN A 194 2.48 14.49 -14.79
C GLN A 194 3.65 14.42 -15.77
N ASP A 195 4.15 13.22 -16.06
CA ASP A 195 5.40 13.04 -16.81
C ASP A 195 5.20 12.60 -18.27
N CYS A 196 4.03 12.09 -18.65
CA CYS A 196 3.77 11.68 -20.04
C CYS A 196 3.22 12.82 -20.89
N LYS A 197 3.90 13.09 -22.02
CA LYS A 197 3.34 13.93 -23.08
C LYS A 197 2.11 13.24 -23.69
N LYS A 198 0.98 13.95 -23.69
CA LYS A 198 -0.23 13.53 -24.42
C LYS A 198 0.09 13.49 -25.92
N LYS A 199 -0.21 12.38 -26.62
CA LYS A 199 -0.02 12.26 -28.07
C LYS A 199 -1.38 11.92 -28.69
N GLY A 200 -2.12 12.95 -29.11
CA GLY A 200 -3.52 12.83 -29.53
C GLY A 200 -4.46 12.74 -28.31
N ASP A 201 -5.47 11.87 -28.39
CA ASP A 201 -6.41 11.63 -27.29
C ASP A 201 -5.95 10.58 -26.29
N SER A 202 -4.83 9.89 -26.55
CA SER A 202 -4.26 8.90 -25.66
C SER A 202 -2.92 9.34 -25.05
N TYR A 203 -2.69 8.93 -23.81
CA TYR A 203 -1.38 9.01 -23.19
C TYR A 203 -0.57 7.79 -23.65
N VAL A 204 0.35 7.99 -24.59
CA VAL A 204 1.29 6.95 -25.03
C VAL A 204 2.42 6.87 -24.00
N CYS A 205 2.18 6.18 -22.89
CA CYS A 205 3.21 5.85 -21.92
C CYS A 205 4.00 4.63 -22.41
N GLY A 206 5.28 4.82 -22.77
CA GLY A 206 6.19 3.76 -23.21
C GLY A 206 6.68 2.84 -22.10
N ARG A 207 5.79 2.33 -21.23
CA ARG A 207 6.06 1.47 -20.05
C ARG A 207 6.87 2.14 -18.91
N ALA A 208 7.76 3.08 -19.20
CA ALA A 208 8.69 3.71 -18.24
C ALA A 208 8.09 4.81 -17.34
N CYS A 209 6.77 4.99 -17.32
CA CYS A 209 6.15 6.10 -16.59
C CYS A 209 5.43 5.67 -15.29
N CYS A 210 5.37 4.36 -15.04
CA CYS A 210 4.99 3.82 -13.74
C CYS A 210 6.12 4.06 -12.74
N ARG A 211 5.78 4.18 -11.45
CA ARG A 211 6.78 4.07 -10.39
C ARG A 211 7.39 2.67 -10.40
N ASP A 212 8.70 2.56 -10.19
CA ASP A 212 9.37 1.25 -10.13
C ASP A 212 8.75 0.40 -9.00
N GLU A 213 8.35 1.05 -7.91
CA GLU A 213 7.70 0.38 -6.79
C GLU A 213 6.29 -0.15 -7.12
N HIS A 214 5.74 0.10 -8.32
CA HIS A 214 4.44 -0.40 -8.79
C HIS A 214 4.57 -1.41 -9.95
N GLN A 215 5.81 -1.79 -10.31
CA GLN A 215 6.08 -2.69 -11.42
C GLN A 215 6.71 -3.95 -10.88
N LEU A 216 6.01 -5.09 -10.98
CA LEU A 216 6.60 -6.35 -10.54
C LEU A 216 7.94 -6.60 -11.22
N ALA A 217 8.10 -6.19 -12.49
CA ALA A 217 9.35 -6.29 -13.25
C ALA A 217 10.54 -5.54 -12.61
N ALA A 218 10.28 -4.50 -11.81
CA ALA A 218 11.29 -3.72 -11.11
C ALA A 218 11.54 -4.21 -9.66
N TRP A 219 10.85 -5.26 -9.21
CA TRP A 219 11.14 -5.86 -7.91
C TRP A 219 12.57 -6.43 -7.88
N GLU A 220 13.31 -6.08 -6.82
CA GLU A 220 14.65 -6.57 -6.56
C GLU A 220 14.67 -7.43 -5.27
N PRO A 221 14.80 -8.76 -5.39
CA PRO A 221 14.81 -9.67 -4.24
C PRO A 221 15.92 -9.36 -3.22
N LYS A 222 16.99 -8.68 -3.64
CA LYS A 222 18.10 -8.28 -2.77
C LYS A 222 17.79 -7.08 -1.88
N VAL A 223 16.82 -6.26 -2.30
CA VAL A 223 16.43 -5.03 -1.60
C VAL A 223 15.33 -5.32 -0.58
N CYS A 224 14.31 -6.08 -0.98
CA CYS A 224 13.20 -6.44 -0.10
C CYS A 224 12.50 -7.75 -0.53
N SER A 225 11.76 -8.36 0.40
CA SER A 225 10.86 -9.48 0.10
C SER A 225 9.74 -9.04 -0.85
N LEU A 226 9.14 -9.99 -1.57
CA LEU A 226 8.00 -9.70 -2.45
C LEU A 226 6.82 -9.19 -1.64
N GLN A 227 6.60 -9.72 -0.44
CA GLN A 227 5.55 -9.23 0.46
C GLN A 227 5.78 -7.75 0.85
N ALA A 228 7.02 -7.37 1.17
CA ALA A 228 7.34 -5.98 1.49
C ALA A 228 7.20 -5.07 0.26
N PHE A 229 7.58 -5.54 -0.93
CA PHE A 229 7.36 -4.85 -2.20
C PHE A 229 5.86 -4.63 -2.44
N VAL A 230 5.02 -5.67 -2.37
CA VAL A 230 3.57 -5.59 -2.53
C VAL A 230 2.93 -4.64 -1.51
N ALA A 231 3.33 -4.72 -0.24
CA ALA A 231 2.86 -3.78 0.78
C ALA A 231 3.26 -2.33 0.46
N HIS A 232 4.48 -2.12 -0.06
CA HIS A 232 4.92 -0.82 -0.56
C HIS A 232 4.08 -0.36 -1.76
N SER A 233 3.82 -1.19 -2.76
CA SER A 233 3.00 -0.82 -3.92
C SER A 233 1.58 -0.41 -3.50
N ILE A 234 1.00 -1.10 -2.50
CA ILE A 234 -0.38 -0.88 -2.05
C ILE A 234 -0.50 0.33 -1.12
N ARG A 235 0.42 0.51 -0.16
CA ARG A 235 0.32 1.54 0.90
C ARG A 235 1.36 2.67 0.76
N GLY A 236 2.27 2.57 -0.21
CA GLY A 236 3.43 3.43 -0.37
C GLY A 236 4.56 3.14 0.62
N ASN A 237 4.39 2.20 1.54
CA ASN A 237 5.42 1.79 2.49
C ASN A 237 5.15 0.39 3.05
N ALA A 238 6.22 -0.35 3.39
CA ALA A 238 6.13 -1.69 3.98
C ALA A 238 6.01 -1.70 5.52
N SER A 239 6.09 -0.55 6.18
CA SER A 239 6.08 -0.49 7.65
C SER A 239 4.70 -0.79 8.23
N SER A 240 4.64 -1.21 9.49
CA SER A 240 3.37 -1.43 10.22
C SER A 240 2.57 -0.15 10.48
N GLN A 241 3.13 1.02 10.17
CA GLN A 241 2.48 2.31 10.34
C GLN A 241 2.01 2.88 8.99
N LEU A 242 0.87 3.55 9.01
CA LEU A 242 0.40 4.28 7.84
C LEU A 242 1.12 5.62 7.73
N LYS A 243 1.91 5.77 6.66
CA LYS A 243 2.42 7.07 6.24
C LYS A 243 1.49 7.61 5.16
N THR A 244 0.58 8.48 5.56
CA THR A 244 -0.45 9.07 4.68
C THR A 244 0.10 9.69 3.40
N GLY A 245 1.25 10.36 3.47
CA GLY A 245 1.91 10.91 2.29
C GLY A 245 2.45 9.84 1.33
N ALA A 246 2.80 8.67 1.86
CA ALA A 246 3.18 7.52 1.05
C ALA A 246 1.94 6.87 0.41
N LEU A 247 0.85 6.73 1.18
CA LEU A 247 -0.44 6.24 0.69
C LEU A 247 -0.92 7.08 -0.50
N ALA A 248 -0.84 8.41 -0.44
CA ALA A 248 -1.23 9.30 -1.56
C ALA A 248 -0.55 8.97 -2.90
N THR A 249 0.55 8.22 -2.85
CA THR A 249 1.33 7.87 -4.02
C THR A 249 1.28 6.39 -4.39
N SER A 250 0.49 5.59 -3.67
CA SER A 250 0.38 4.15 -3.85
C SER A 250 -0.63 3.77 -4.93
N MET A 251 -0.72 2.47 -5.24
CA MET A 251 -1.72 1.91 -6.16
C MET A 251 -3.13 1.88 -5.56
N LEU A 252 -3.27 1.83 -4.23
CA LEU A 252 -4.56 1.80 -3.57
C LEU A 252 -5.26 3.16 -3.57
N TYR A 253 -4.51 4.25 -3.45
CA TYR A 253 -5.09 5.58 -3.27
C TYR A 253 -6.06 6.01 -4.39
N PRO A 254 -5.75 5.85 -5.68
CA PRO A 254 -6.70 6.15 -6.75
C PRO A 254 -8.02 5.39 -6.61
N LEU A 255 -7.99 4.12 -6.22
CA LEU A 255 -9.19 3.30 -6.02
C LEU A 255 -10.02 3.83 -4.86
N LEU A 256 -9.37 4.17 -3.73
CA LEU A 256 -10.06 4.78 -2.60
C LEU A 256 -10.67 6.15 -2.98
N ASN A 257 -9.94 6.95 -3.74
CA ASN A 257 -10.42 8.26 -4.16
C ASN A 257 -11.63 8.17 -5.09
N GLU A 258 -11.58 7.29 -6.08
CA GLU A 258 -12.65 7.08 -7.06
C GLU A 258 -13.91 6.47 -6.42
N ASP A 259 -13.75 5.44 -5.57
CA ASP A 259 -14.90 4.68 -5.07
C ASP A 259 -15.48 5.20 -3.75
N SER A 260 -14.65 5.86 -2.91
CA SER A 260 -15.05 6.29 -1.56
C SER A 260 -14.86 7.77 -1.29
N GLY A 261 -14.32 8.53 -2.26
CA GLY A 261 -14.03 9.95 -2.08
C GLY A 261 -12.91 10.26 -1.08
N ILE A 262 -12.26 9.22 -0.53
CA ILE A 262 -11.14 9.39 0.38
C ILE A 262 -10.04 10.15 -0.35
N THR A 263 -9.62 11.26 0.24
CA THR A 263 -8.65 12.18 -0.33
C THR A 263 -7.47 12.32 0.62
N VAL A 264 -6.27 12.49 0.07
CA VAL A 264 -5.08 12.85 0.84
C VAL A 264 -4.61 14.23 0.43
N ASP A 265 -4.78 15.21 1.32
CA ASP A 265 -4.48 16.61 1.02
C ASP A 265 -4.01 17.38 2.26
N SER A 266 -3.97 18.71 2.19
CA SER A 266 -3.62 19.61 3.28
C SER A 266 -4.87 20.00 4.08
N VAL A 267 -4.81 19.80 5.39
CA VAL A 267 -5.88 20.17 6.33
C VAL A 267 -5.41 21.29 7.25
N GLU A 268 -6.31 22.20 7.58
CA GLU A 268 -6.09 23.26 8.55
C GLU A 268 -6.18 22.70 9.98
N PHE A 269 -5.10 22.85 10.73
CA PHE A 269 -5.04 22.58 12.17
C PHE A 269 -4.84 23.87 12.95
N LYS A 270 -5.29 23.87 14.19
CA LYS A 270 -5.06 24.95 15.16
C LYS A 270 -3.97 24.54 16.13
N VAL A 271 -3.14 25.49 16.57
CA VAL A 271 -2.11 25.26 17.61
C VAL A 271 -2.61 25.78 18.94
N CYS A 272 -2.66 24.93 19.96
CA CYS A 272 -3.13 25.31 21.28
C CYS A 272 -2.14 26.28 21.96
N GLY A 273 -2.61 27.46 22.34
CA GLY A 273 -1.82 28.47 23.04
C GLY A 273 -1.52 28.16 24.51
N ARG A 274 -2.11 27.09 25.07
CA ARG A 274 -1.92 26.68 26.48
C ARG A 274 -1.12 25.39 26.64
N CYS A 275 -1.38 24.39 25.79
CA CYS A 275 -0.76 23.06 25.91
C CYS A 275 0.53 22.91 25.10
N SER A 276 0.79 23.78 24.12
CA SER A 276 2.02 23.68 23.33
C SER A 276 3.23 24.14 24.15
N ASP A 277 4.40 23.56 23.86
CA ASP A 277 5.66 23.89 24.52
C ASP A 277 5.97 25.38 24.45
N THR A 278 6.65 25.90 25.48
CA THR A 278 7.05 27.33 25.57
C THR A 278 7.81 27.79 24.32
N ALA A 279 8.65 26.94 23.71
CA ALA A 279 9.38 27.26 22.49
C ALA A 279 8.46 27.48 21.27
N VAL A 280 7.36 26.72 21.18
CA VAL A 280 6.33 26.88 20.14
C VAL A 280 5.61 28.21 20.34
N LEU A 281 5.22 28.51 21.58
CA LEU A 281 4.54 29.77 21.92
C LEU A 281 5.42 30.99 21.68
N GLN A 282 6.71 30.90 22.04
CA GLN A 282 7.70 31.95 21.74
C GLN A 282 7.87 32.16 20.23
N SER A 283 7.88 31.10 19.44
CA SER A 283 7.96 31.21 17.98
C SER A 283 6.75 31.97 17.41
N ILE A 284 5.54 31.67 17.90
CA ILE A 284 4.31 32.37 17.49
C ILE A 284 4.36 33.84 17.90
N ALA A 285 4.79 34.14 19.13
CA ALA A 285 4.96 35.51 19.63
C ALA A 285 6.00 36.31 18.83
N GLN A 286 7.04 35.64 18.32
CA GLN A 286 8.06 36.22 17.43
C GLN A 286 7.63 36.23 15.95
N HIS A 287 6.38 35.87 15.66
CA HIS A 287 5.81 35.80 14.30
C HIS A 287 6.56 34.84 13.37
N GLN A 288 7.07 33.74 13.90
CA GLN A 288 7.71 32.66 13.18
C GLN A 288 6.79 31.44 13.07
N GLU A 289 6.99 30.62 12.04
CA GLU A 289 6.24 29.37 11.88
C GLU A 289 6.65 28.38 13.00
N PRO A 290 5.70 27.89 13.83
CA PRO A 290 6.02 26.96 14.89
C PRO A 290 6.46 25.61 14.34
N LYS A 291 7.53 25.04 14.92
CA LYS A 291 7.98 23.67 14.64
C LYS A 291 6.91 22.67 15.07
N SER A 292 6.78 21.58 14.33
CA SER A 292 5.75 20.56 14.61
C SER A 292 6.01 19.79 15.92
N GLN A 293 7.27 19.65 16.32
CA GLN A 293 7.62 19.02 17.60
C GLN A 293 7.26 19.96 18.76
N GLY A 294 6.53 19.45 19.75
CA GLY A 294 6.05 20.23 20.91
C GLY A 294 4.77 21.03 20.66
N SER A 295 4.19 20.99 19.46
CA SER A 295 2.91 21.65 19.16
C SER A 295 1.74 20.72 19.46
N VAL A 296 0.81 21.15 20.31
CA VAL A 296 -0.49 20.49 20.47
C VAL A 296 -1.42 21.02 19.40
N MET A 297 -1.61 20.23 18.35
CA MET A 297 -2.44 20.57 17.19
C MET A 297 -3.81 19.91 17.30
N TYR A 298 -4.86 20.65 16.94
CA TYR A 298 -6.23 20.14 17.02
C TYR A 298 -7.11 20.62 15.86
N GLU A 299 -8.18 19.87 15.63
CA GLU A 299 -9.28 20.15 14.71
C GLU A 299 -10.49 20.66 15.50
N GLY A 300 -11.45 21.32 14.84
CA GLY A 300 -12.67 21.81 15.52
C GLY A 300 -12.46 23.08 16.34
N ASN A 301 -13.38 23.36 17.28
CA ASN A 301 -13.50 24.67 17.92
C ASN A 301 -12.74 24.82 19.25
N SER A 302 -12.25 23.72 19.84
CA SER A 302 -11.54 23.73 21.13
C SER A 302 -10.41 22.70 21.15
N CYS A 303 -9.39 22.97 21.96
CA CYS A 303 -8.30 22.02 22.18
C CYS A 303 -8.79 20.80 22.99
N PRO A 304 -8.55 19.56 22.54
CA PRO A 304 -9.03 18.36 23.22
C PRO A 304 -8.33 18.07 24.56
N GLU A 305 -7.22 18.76 24.86
CA GLU A 305 -6.46 18.54 26.12
C GLU A 305 -6.84 19.52 27.24
N CYS A 306 -7.33 20.73 26.91
CA CYS A 306 -7.57 21.78 27.91
C CYS A 306 -8.85 22.58 27.68
N ASP A 307 -9.65 22.18 26.69
CA ASP A 307 -10.91 22.82 26.26
C ASP A 307 -10.80 24.30 25.88
N ALA A 308 -9.59 24.83 25.75
CA ALA A 308 -9.40 26.22 25.34
C ALA A 308 -10.00 26.44 23.95
N PRO A 309 -10.93 27.39 23.79
CA PRO A 309 -11.55 27.66 22.50
C PRO A 309 -10.55 28.30 21.54
N ALA A 310 -10.76 28.05 20.25
CA ALA A 310 -10.06 28.74 19.19
C ALA A 310 -10.45 30.23 19.18
N ASN A 311 -9.48 31.11 19.40
CA ASN A 311 -9.66 32.55 19.28
C ASN A 311 -9.14 33.00 17.91
N ARG A 312 -10.02 33.56 17.08
CA ARG A 312 -9.68 33.97 15.72
C ARG A 312 -8.53 34.99 15.64
N GLN A 313 -8.26 35.74 16.70
CA GLN A 313 -7.19 36.75 16.74
C GLN A 313 -5.85 36.21 17.23
N THR A 314 -5.84 35.16 18.06
CA THR A 314 -4.62 34.72 18.76
C THR A 314 -4.26 33.26 18.52
N THR A 315 -5.20 32.43 18.08
CA THR A 315 -4.92 31.05 17.70
C THR A 315 -4.17 31.01 16.38
N TYR A 316 -3.05 30.28 16.35
CA TYR A 316 -2.29 30.06 15.13
C TYR A 316 -2.88 28.89 14.34
N HIS A 317 -3.17 29.09 13.05
CA HIS A 317 -3.70 28.09 12.14
C HIS A 317 -2.60 27.66 11.15
N LYS A 318 -2.41 26.34 11.01
CA LYS A 318 -1.33 25.71 10.23
C LYS A 318 -1.88 24.69 9.24
N ALA A 319 -1.33 24.66 8.04
CA ALA A 319 -1.59 23.56 7.11
C ALA A 319 -0.79 22.31 7.51
N ARG A 320 -1.46 21.19 7.71
CA ARG A 320 -0.84 19.87 7.81
C ARG A 320 -1.06 19.12 6.51
N LYS A 321 0.03 18.83 5.80
CA LYS A 321 0.00 18.09 4.55
C LYS A 321 -0.25 16.60 4.79
N ASN A 322 -0.72 15.94 3.75
CA ASN A 322 -0.91 14.49 3.70
C ASN A 322 -1.88 14.02 4.80
N TRP A 323 -3.03 14.66 4.93
CA TRP A 323 -4.09 14.21 5.83
C TRP A 323 -5.11 13.40 5.05
N ILE A 324 -5.52 12.25 5.58
CA ILE A 324 -6.61 11.46 5.00
C ILE A 324 -7.91 12.12 5.45
N LEU A 325 -8.77 12.46 4.49
CA LEU A 325 -10.04 13.12 4.75
C LEU A 325 -11.11 12.60 3.79
N ILE A 326 -12.36 12.82 4.19
CA ILE A 326 -13.53 12.66 3.32
C ILE A 326 -14.19 14.03 3.22
N PRO A 327 -14.45 14.52 1.99
CA PRO A 327 -15.17 15.77 1.77
C PRO A 327 -16.57 15.75 2.39
N TYR A 328 -17.03 16.91 2.85
CA TYR A 328 -18.33 17.11 3.48
C TYR A 328 -19.48 16.66 2.57
N GLU A 329 -19.40 16.99 1.27
CA GLU A 329 -20.38 16.61 0.26
C GLU A 329 -20.51 15.09 0.04
N LEU A 330 -19.57 14.30 0.55
CA LEU A 330 -19.58 12.84 0.52
C LEU A 330 -19.86 12.22 1.90
N GLY A 331 -20.44 12.99 2.83
CA GLY A 331 -20.72 12.52 4.19
C GLY A 331 -19.54 12.64 5.15
N GLY A 332 -18.45 13.30 4.75
CA GLY A 332 -17.29 13.55 5.58
C GLY A 332 -17.45 14.77 6.50
N ALA A 333 -16.34 15.24 7.07
CA ALA A 333 -16.31 16.35 8.03
C ALA A 333 -15.40 17.51 7.58
N TYR A 334 -15.05 17.57 6.29
CA TYR A 334 -14.08 18.52 5.77
C TYR A 334 -14.66 19.31 4.61
N GLU A 335 -14.56 20.63 4.68
CA GLU A 335 -14.94 21.53 3.61
C GLU A 335 -13.69 22.19 3.03
N MET A 336 -13.63 22.33 1.71
CA MET A 336 -12.55 23.07 1.06
C MET A 336 -12.83 24.57 1.16
N LEU A 337 -11.98 25.30 1.89
CA LEU A 337 -12.11 26.73 2.08
C LEU A 337 -10.92 27.50 1.52
N ASP A 338 -11.21 28.72 1.08
CA ASP A 338 -10.20 29.70 0.72
C ASP A 338 -9.58 30.33 1.99
N ARG A 339 -8.25 30.37 2.03
CA ARG A 339 -7.46 31.02 3.09
C ARG A 339 -6.39 31.92 2.51
N TRP A 340 -6.08 32.99 3.23
CA TRP A 340 -4.82 33.71 3.08
C TRP A 340 -3.73 32.99 3.87
N ARG A 341 -2.53 32.88 3.29
CA ARG A 341 -1.33 32.44 4.00
C ARG A 341 -0.37 33.60 4.21
N CYS A 342 -0.12 33.93 5.48
CA CYS A 342 0.80 34.99 5.88
C CYS A 342 2.21 34.78 5.32
N PRO A 343 2.79 35.72 4.56
CA PRO A 343 4.17 35.56 4.07
C PRO A 343 5.20 35.67 5.22
N ARG A 344 4.86 36.38 6.31
CA ARG A 344 5.73 36.57 7.48
C ARG A 344 5.69 35.37 8.43
N CYS A 345 4.53 35.10 9.03
CA CYS A 345 4.39 34.07 10.06
C CYS A 345 3.79 32.75 9.56
N ARG A 346 3.41 32.64 8.28
CA ARG A 346 2.77 31.44 7.68
C ARG A 346 1.41 31.03 8.24
N ASN A 347 0.83 31.80 9.17
CA ASN A 347 -0.53 31.62 9.67
C ASN A 347 -1.56 31.62 8.53
N LEU A 348 -2.52 30.71 8.61
CA LEU A 348 -3.71 30.67 7.75
C LEU A 348 -4.84 31.51 8.35
N PHE A 349 -5.59 32.24 7.53
CA PHE A 349 -6.73 33.02 8.01
C PHE A 349 -7.76 33.28 6.90
N PRO A 350 -9.02 33.63 7.23
CA PRO A 350 -10.07 33.82 6.24
C PRO A 350 -9.74 34.89 5.19
N ILE A 351 -10.20 34.69 3.96
CA ILE A 351 -9.96 35.65 2.87
C ILE A 351 -10.66 37.01 3.07
N THR A 352 -11.65 37.07 3.95
CA THR A 352 -12.38 38.29 4.30
C THR A 352 -11.56 39.26 5.15
N TRP A 353 -10.38 38.86 5.62
CA TRP A 353 -9.52 39.68 6.47
C TRP A 353 -8.42 40.34 5.65
N THR A 354 -8.18 41.63 5.92
CA THR A 354 -7.21 42.45 5.18
C THR A 354 -5.78 42.36 5.70
N ALA A 355 -5.59 41.87 6.93
CA ALA A 355 -4.28 41.70 7.56
C ALA A 355 -4.20 40.39 8.34
N CYS A 356 -2.99 39.87 8.50
CA CYS A 356 -2.76 38.68 9.31
C CYS A 356 -3.06 38.97 10.79
N PRO A 357 -3.91 38.19 11.47
CA PRO A 357 -4.31 38.48 12.85
C PRO A 357 -3.19 38.31 13.87
N ILE A 358 -2.22 37.44 13.59
CA ILE A 358 -1.13 37.13 14.52
C ILE A 358 -0.02 38.18 14.50
N CYS A 359 0.25 38.80 13.33
CA CYS A 359 1.41 39.69 13.16
C CYS A 359 1.08 41.04 12.52
N ALA A 360 -0.22 41.35 12.34
CA ALA A 360 -0.76 42.55 11.71
C ALA A 360 -0.23 42.86 10.29
N SER A 361 0.45 41.90 9.63
CA SER A 361 1.01 42.11 8.31
C SER A 361 -0.09 42.26 7.27
N SER A 362 -0.12 43.42 6.59
CA SER A 362 -1.01 43.74 5.46
C SER A 362 -0.37 43.46 4.09
N THR A 363 0.84 42.91 4.06
CA THR A 363 1.54 42.54 2.83
C THR A 363 0.71 41.59 1.96
N PRO A 364 0.88 41.58 0.62
CA PRO A 364 0.16 40.70 -0.27
C PRO A 364 0.22 39.24 0.20
N GLN A 365 -0.95 38.66 0.36
CA GLN A 365 -1.13 37.33 0.92
C GLN A 365 -1.25 36.30 -0.22
N ARG A 366 -0.72 35.09 -0.03
CA ARG A 366 -0.93 34.01 -0.99
C ARG A 366 -2.27 33.35 -0.71
N LYS A 367 -3.20 33.37 -1.68
CA LYS A 367 -4.43 32.59 -1.61
C LYS A 367 -4.08 31.10 -1.66
N THR A 368 -4.69 30.30 -0.80
CA THR A 368 -4.56 28.84 -0.78
C THR A 368 -5.91 28.21 -0.53
N ASN A 369 -6.18 27.11 -1.21
CA ASN A 369 -7.31 26.24 -0.89
C ASN A 369 -6.82 25.26 0.17
N ILE A 370 -7.60 25.05 1.21
CA ILE A 370 -7.26 24.10 2.26
C ILE A 370 -8.53 23.46 2.81
N TRP A 371 -8.44 22.19 3.17
CA TRP A 371 -9.53 21.49 3.83
C TRP A 371 -9.60 21.91 5.29
N VAL A 372 -10.79 22.25 5.75
CA VAL A 372 -11.03 22.70 7.12
C VAL A 372 -12.06 21.77 7.74
N TYR A 373 -11.74 21.28 8.94
CA TYR A 373 -12.69 20.46 9.70
C TYR A 373 -13.92 21.30 10.04
N SER A 374 -15.04 20.92 9.45
CA SER A 374 -16.37 21.49 9.62
C SER A 374 -17.27 20.29 9.94
N PRO A 375 -17.26 19.82 11.20
CA PRO A 375 -18.12 18.72 11.57
C PRO A 375 -19.54 19.18 11.30
N TRP A 376 -20.39 18.27 10.85
CA TRP A 376 -21.82 18.49 10.77
C TRP A 376 -22.24 19.24 12.05
N LEU A 377 -22.68 20.49 11.89
CA LEU A 377 -23.82 20.91 12.70
C LEU A 377 -24.79 19.78 12.42
N GLN A 378 -25.01 18.90 13.41
CA GLN A 378 -26.22 18.10 13.41
C GLN A 378 -27.28 19.14 13.06
N TYR A 379 -27.83 19.04 11.85
CA TYR A 379 -29.09 19.67 11.56
C TYR A 379 -29.95 19.07 12.66
N SER A 380 -30.13 19.86 13.71
CA SER A 380 -31.17 19.63 14.68
C SER A 380 -32.43 19.84 13.87
N ASP A 381 -32.82 18.79 13.14
CA ASP A 381 -34.14 18.68 12.53
C ASP A 381 -35.24 18.86 13.61
N GLU A 382 -34.86 18.91 14.91
CA GLU A 382 -35.71 19.28 16.04
C GLU A 382 -36.04 20.79 16.15
N GLU A 383 -35.41 21.72 15.40
CA GLU A 383 -35.78 23.16 15.47
C GLU A 383 -36.71 23.65 14.34
N GLU A 384 -36.99 22.86 13.30
CA GLU A 384 -37.91 23.28 12.23
C GLU A 384 -39.40 22.94 12.48
N ASP A 385 -39.71 22.08 13.46
CA ASP A 385 -41.10 21.74 13.84
C ASP A 385 -41.69 22.64 14.95
N SER A 386 -41.00 23.71 15.35
CA SER A 386 -41.45 24.63 16.42
C SER A 386 -41.60 26.10 16.01
N ARG A 387 -41.77 26.40 14.70
CA ARG A 387 -42.11 27.75 14.22
C ARG A 387 -43.43 27.83 13.47
#